data_AF-A0A0N4WXP2-F1
#
_entry.id   AF-A0A0N4WXP2-F1
#
_cell.length_a   1.000
_cell.length_b   1.000
_cell.length_c   1.000
_cell.angle_alpha   90.00
_cell.angle_beta   90.00
_cell.angle_gamma   90.00
#
_symmetry.space_group_name_H-M   'P 1'
#
loop_
_entity.id
_entity.type
_entity.pdbx_description
1 polymer ?
#
loop_
_entity_poly.entity_id
_entity_poly.type
_entity_poly.pdbx_seq_one_letter_code
_entity_poly.pdbx_strand_id
1 'polypeptide(L)'
;MMETLVLMFQMFEWNRVAIFYNSNEVNYCDIIIDDANAAFSDDSTYVIDIVQQVVWDGKESDFIRDQLLRTKNIARIIVICLDTPKSRRNFMKIVSQLDMVSEEYVYVMLGMRGFAFGQVPIGVDERNKAAPISTLSNGLTPFWEDLDNNHADDAIVKDAARRMLTANFIQTITFAKRGIEDRP
;
A
#
# COMPACT_ATOMS: atom_id res chain seq x y z
N MET A 1 -7.20 -16.83 -1.12
CA MET A 1 -6.10 -16.09 -0.46
C MET A 1 -6.58 -14.78 0.16
N MET A 2 -7.51 -14.06 -0.50
CA MET A 2 -8.17 -12.87 0.08
C MET A 2 -9.17 -13.18 1.22
N GLU A 3 -9.59 -14.44 1.40
CA GLU A 3 -10.46 -14.84 2.53
C GLU A 3 -9.88 -14.48 3.90
N THR A 4 -8.55 -14.56 4.08
CA THR A 4 -7.90 -14.16 5.33
C THR A 4 -8.04 -12.67 5.61
N LEU A 5 -8.10 -11.84 4.56
CA LEU A 5 -8.36 -10.40 4.69
C LEU A 5 -9.78 -10.15 5.17
N VAL A 6 -10.75 -10.86 4.59
CA VAL A 6 -12.16 -10.79 5.01
C VAL A 6 -12.33 -11.23 6.47
N LEU A 7 -11.69 -12.34 6.87
CA LEU A 7 -11.69 -12.79 8.27
C LEU A 7 -11.08 -11.76 9.22
N MET A 8 -10.00 -11.09 8.82
CA MET A 8 -9.42 -10.00 9.61
C MET A 8 -10.40 -8.85 9.76
N PHE A 9 -11.06 -8.43 8.68
CA PHE A 9 -12.04 -7.34 8.71
C PHE A 9 -13.26 -7.73 9.56
N GLN A 10 -13.67 -9.00 9.52
CA GLN A 10 -14.72 -9.53 10.37
C GLN A 10 -14.32 -9.51 11.86
N MET A 11 -13.10 -9.94 12.21
CA MET A 11 -12.61 -9.94 13.59
C MET A 11 -12.60 -8.54 14.22
N PHE A 12 -12.32 -7.50 13.42
CA PHE A 12 -12.30 -6.11 13.87
C PHE A 12 -13.60 -5.35 13.57
N GLU A 13 -14.62 -6.03 13.03
CA GLU A 13 -15.90 -5.43 12.64
C GLU A 13 -15.75 -4.24 11.67
N TRP A 14 -14.76 -4.31 10.77
CA TRP A 14 -14.53 -3.32 9.72
C TRP A 14 -15.36 -3.64 8.49
N ASN A 15 -16.54 -3.04 8.38
CA ASN A 15 -17.49 -3.28 7.28
C ASN A 15 -17.60 -2.13 6.27
N ARG A 16 -16.84 -1.04 6.46
CA ARG A 16 -16.94 0.16 5.64
C ARG A 16 -15.57 0.70 5.29
N VAL A 17 -15.18 0.59 4.02
CA VAL A 17 -13.81 0.88 3.58
C VAL A 17 -13.73 1.81 2.38
N ALA A 18 -12.65 2.59 2.31
CA ALA A 18 -12.26 3.31 1.11
C ALA A 18 -10.99 2.68 0.52
N ILE A 19 -10.91 2.58 -0.80
CA ILE A 19 -9.79 1.97 -1.53
C ILE A 19 -9.05 3.04 -2.34
N PHE A 20 -7.72 3.10 -2.19
CA PHE A 20 -6.85 3.95 -3.01
C PHE A 20 -5.72 3.12 -3.62
N TYR A 21 -5.52 3.19 -4.93
CA TYR A 21 -4.46 2.41 -5.56
C TYR A 21 -3.85 3.09 -6.77
N ASN A 22 -2.60 2.72 -7.07
CA ASN A 22 -1.95 3.12 -8.32
C ASN A 22 -2.29 2.13 -9.44
N SER A 23 -2.44 2.61 -10.66
CA SER A 23 -2.45 1.75 -11.85
C SER A 23 -1.15 1.95 -12.63
N ASN A 24 -0.60 0.87 -13.19
CA ASN A 24 0.67 0.89 -13.92
C ASN A 24 0.61 -0.09 -15.11
N GLU A 25 1.62 -0.06 -15.98
CA GLU A 25 1.66 -0.89 -17.20
C GLU A 25 1.61 -2.41 -16.93
N VAL A 26 1.98 -2.83 -15.71
CA VAL A 26 1.97 -4.24 -15.30
C VAL A 26 0.73 -4.61 -14.48
N ASN A 27 -0.23 -3.69 -14.33
CA ASN A 27 -1.50 -3.86 -13.62
C ASN A 27 -1.36 -4.48 -12.23
N TYR A 28 -0.25 -4.20 -11.53
CA TYR A 28 0.08 -4.91 -10.28
C TYR A 28 -0.98 -4.69 -9.20
N CYS A 29 -1.29 -3.43 -8.93
CA CYS A 29 -2.31 -3.08 -7.94
C CYS A 29 -3.73 -3.27 -8.47
N ASP A 30 -3.95 -3.14 -9.78
CA ASP A 30 -5.25 -3.43 -10.38
C ASP A 30 -5.67 -4.88 -10.10
N ILE A 31 -4.78 -5.86 -10.33
CA ILE A 31 -5.06 -7.28 -10.05
C ILE A 31 -5.35 -7.51 -8.55
N ILE A 32 -4.57 -6.88 -7.66
CA ILE A 32 -4.74 -7.04 -6.20
C ILE A 32 -6.09 -6.45 -5.75
N ILE A 33 -6.47 -5.29 -6.29
CA ILE A 33 -7.74 -4.65 -5.95
C ILE A 33 -8.91 -5.41 -6.56
N ASP A 34 -8.78 -5.98 -7.76
CA ASP A 34 -9.80 -6.84 -8.36
C ASP A 34 -10.05 -8.09 -7.49
N ASP A 35 -8.99 -8.74 -7.01
CA ASP A 35 -9.09 -9.87 -6.08
C ASP A 35 -9.75 -9.44 -4.75
N ALA A 36 -9.43 -8.25 -4.24
CA ALA A 36 -10.03 -7.72 -3.01
C ALA A 36 -11.51 -7.39 -3.20
N ASN A 37 -11.88 -6.78 -4.34
CA ASN A 37 -13.26 -6.47 -4.70
C ASN A 37 -14.11 -7.73 -4.81
N ALA A 38 -13.58 -8.77 -5.45
CA ALA A 38 -14.24 -10.06 -5.54
C ALA A 38 -14.48 -10.67 -4.16
N ALA A 39 -13.50 -10.57 -3.25
CA ALA A 39 -13.63 -11.09 -1.89
C ALA A 39 -14.56 -10.26 -1.00
N PHE A 40 -14.56 -8.93 -1.13
CA PHE A 40 -15.42 -8.03 -0.35
C PHE A 40 -16.88 -8.08 -0.78
N SER A 41 -17.14 -8.44 -2.05
CA SER A 41 -18.48 -8.61 -2.61
C SER A 41 -19.07 -10.01 -2.38
N ASP A 42 -18.32 -10.92 -1.76
CA ASP A 42 -18.83 -12.25 -1.43
C ASP A 42 -19.72 -12.18 -0.18
N ASP A 43 -21.04 -12.17 -0.40
CA ASP A 43 -22.07 -12.05 0.64
C ASP A 43 -22.20 -13.30 1.54
N SER A 44 -21.33 -14.31 1.39
CA SER A 44 -21.49 -15.59 2.08
C SER A 44 -21.29 -15.54 3.61
N THR A 45 -20.56 -14.55 4.14
CA THR A 45 -20.25 -14.50 5.60
C THR A 45 -20.22 -13.10 6.21
N TYR A 46 -19.58 -12.13 5.58
CA TYR A 46 -19.39 -10.79 6.12
C TYR A 46 -19.28 -9.76 5.00
N VAL A 47 -20.22 -8.81 4.94
CA VAL A 47 -20.32 -7.84 3.85
C VAL A 47 -19.45 -6.62 4.14
N ILE A 48 -18.55 -6.30 3.23
CA ILE A 48 -17.67 -5.13 3.30
C ILE A 48 -18.13 -4.12 2.25
N ASP A 49 -18.65 -2.98 2.71
CA ASP A 49 -19.11 -1.87 1.87
C ASP A 49 -17.93 -1.01 1.41
N ILE A 50 -17.64 -1.04 0.11
CA ILE A 50 -16.65 -0.19 -0.54
C ILE A 50 -17.29 1.16 -0.86
N VAL A 51 -17.15 2.12 0.05
CA VAL A 51 -17.83 3.42 -0.07
C VAL A 51 -17.14 4.39 -1.02
N GLN A 52 -15.88 4.11 -1.34
CA GLN A 52 -15.09 4.88 -2.28
C GLN A 52 -13.95 4.04 -2.82
N GLN A 53 -13.72 4.09 -4.13
CA GLN A 53 -12.56 3.48 -4.79
C GLN A 53 -11.93 4.52 -5.72
N VAL A 54 -10.63 4.74 -5.59
CA VAL A 54 -9.89 5.81 -6.30
C VAL A 54 -8.62 5.23 -6.91
N VAL A 55 -8.50 5.42 -8.23
CA VAL A 55 -7.24 5.23 -8.95
C VAL A 55 -6.44 6.53 -8.88
N TRP A 56 -5.19 6.43 -8.46
CA TRP A 56 -4.31 7.58 -8.27
C TRP A 56 -3.03 7.44 -9.09
N ASP A 57 -2.54 8.54 -9.64
CA ASP A 57 -1.34 8.60 -10.50
C ASP A 57 -0.03 8.77 -9.73
N GLY A 58 -0.08 8.77 -8.39
CA GLY A 58 1.08 8.94 -7.52
C GLY A 58 1.54 10.40 -7.34
N LYS A 59 0.84 11.36 -7.95
CA LYS A 59 1.17 12.79 -7.88
C LYS A 59 0.26 13.54 -6.92
N GLU A 60 0.85 14.49 -6.21
CA GLU A 60 0.07 15.43 -5.41
C GLU A 60 -0.73 16.35 -6.35
N SER A 61 -2.03 16.43 -6.11
CA SER A 61 -2.98 17.22 -6.88
C SER A 61 -4.20 17.57 -6.04
N ASP A 62 -4.96 18.57 -6.45
CA ASP A 62 -6.23 18.91 -5.81
C ASP A 62 -7.21 17.72 -5.87
N PHE A 63 -7.14 16.93 -6.94
CA PHE A 63 -7.94 15.71 -7.09
C PHE A 63 -7.75 14.74 -5.91
N ILE A 64 -6.52 14.33 -5.60
CA ILE A 64 -6.30 13.37 -4.50
C ILE A 64 -6.64 13.98 -3.13
N ARG A 65 -6.43 15.29 -2.95
CA ARG A 65 -6.82 16.01 -1.73
C ARG A 65 -8.33 15.99 -1.53
N ASP A 66 -9.10 16.29 -2.57
CA ASP A 66 -10.58 16.28 -2.54
C ASP A 66 -11.12 14.87 -2.28
N GLN A 67 -10.53 13.85 -2.91
CA GLN A 67 -10.91 12.45 -2.66
C GLN A 67 -10.63 12.02 -1.21
N LEU A 68 -9.50 12.44 -0.64
CA LEU A 68 -9.16 12.15 0.76
C LEU A 68 -10.04 12.93 1.74
N LEU A 69 -10.36 14.20 1.46
CA LEU A 69 -11.31 14.98 2.25
C LEU A 69 -12.72 14.36 2.23
N ARG A 70 -13.16 13.84 1.08
CA ARG A 70 -14.40 13.06 0.99
C ARG A 70 -14.31 11.80 1.86
N THR A 71 -13.23 11.04 1.71
CA THR A 71 -12.94 9.83 2.51
C THR A 71 -12.96 10.12 4.01
N LYS A 72 -12.38 11.25 4.43
CA LYS A 72 -12.33 11.72 5.82
C LYS A 72 -13.72 11.73 6.48
N ASN A 73 -14.78 12.00 5.71
CA ASN A 73 -16.14 12.07 6.21
C ASN A 73 -16.91 10.73 6.14
N ILE A 74 -16.47 9.76 5.35
CA ILE A 74 -17.27 8.56 5.03
C ILE A 74 -16.62 7.23 5.42
N ALA A 75 -15.31 7.19 5.67
CA ALA A 75 -14.59 5.97 6.05
C ALA A 75 -13.48 6.27 7.08
N ARG A 76 -13.12 5.23 7.84
CA ARG A 76 -11.99 5.23 8.79
C ARG A 76 -10.96 4.15 8.48
N ILE A 77 -11.40 3.10 7.80
CA ILE A 77 -10.55 2.02 7.30
C ILE A 77 -10.26 2.29 5.83
N ILE A 78 -8.98 2.46 5.51
CA ILE A 78 -8.53 2.86 4.18
C ILE A 78 -7.60 1.77 3.65
N VAL A 79 -8.05 1.05 2.64
CA VAL A 79 -7.27 0.03 1.95
C VAL A 79 -6.44 0.72 0.88
N ILE A 80 -5.15 0.41 0.82
CA ILE A 80 -4.24 1.03 -0.16
C ILE A 80 -3.41 -0.01 -0.92
N CYS A 81 -3.16 0.20 -2.20
CA CYS A 81 -2.13 -0.51 -2.95
C CYS A 81 -1.28 0.49 -3.74
N LEU A 82 -0.04 0.67 -3.33
CA LEU A 82 0.87 1.67 -3.90
C LEU A 82 2.18 0.98 -4.28
N ASP A 83 2.50 1.02 -5.58
CA ASP A 83 3.53 0.18 -6.20
C ASP A 83 4.95 0.71 -6.03
N THR A 84 5.13 2.03 -5.97
CA THR A 84 6.43 2.69 -5.82
C THR A 84 6.67 3.24 -4.41
N PRO A 85 7.93 3.28 -3.93
CA PRO A 85 8.30 4.01 -2.72
C PRO A 85 7.84 5.48 -2.72
N LYS A 86 8.04 6.17 -3.85
CA LYS A 86 7.62 7.55 -4.03
C LYS A 86 6.12 7.76 -3.85
N SER A 87 5.28 6.92 -4.44
CA SER A 87 3.82 6.98 -4.27
C SER A 87 3.43 6.78 -2.81
N ARG A 88 4.02 5.79 -2.11
CA ARG A 88 3.77 5.52 -0.69
C ARG A 88 4.11 6.72 0.17
N ARG A 89 5.29 7.30 -0.04
CA ARG A 89 5.78 8.48 0.67
C ARG A 89 4.89 9.69 0.44
N ASN A 90 4.56 9.99 -0.81
CA ASN A 90 3.67 11.10 -1.18
C ASN A 90 2.29 10.94 -0.55
N PHE A 91 1.71 9.73 -0.60
CA PHE A 91 0.42 9.45 0.00
C PHE A 91 0.43 9.74 1.51
N MET A 92 1.46 9.24 2.23
CA MET A 92 1.62 9.44 3.66
C MET A 92 1.77 10.94 4.04
N LYS A 93 2.43 11.72 3.19
CA LYS A 93 2.51 13.19 3.38
C LYS A 93 1.15 13.84 3.25
N ILE A 94 0.39 13.50 2.21
CA ILE A 94 -0.92 14.11 1.96
C ILE A 94 -1.88 13.77 3.11
N VAL A 95 -1.96 12.52 3.55
CA VAL A 95 -2.84 12.14 4.67
C VAL A 95 -2.44 12.79 5.98
N SER A 96 -1.13 13.00 6.22
CA SER A 96 -0.66 13.75 7.39
C SER A 96 -1.08 15.21 7.33
N GLN A 97 -0.93 15.87 6.17
CA GLN A 97 -1.37 17.26 5.98
C GLN A 97 -2.88 17.44 6.13
N LEU A 98 -3.66 16.40 5.85
CA LEU A 98 -5.12 16.39 6.01
C LEU A 98 -5.58 15.93 7.39
N ASP A 99 -4.65 15.72 8.34
CA ASP A 99 -4.96 15.25 9.69
C ASP A 99 -5.77 13.95 9.68
N MET A 100 -5.32 12.99 8.86
CA MET A 100 -5.87 11.64 8.77
C MET A 100 -4.90 10.60 9.38
N VAL A 101 -4.01 11.04 10.26
CA VAL A 101 -3.02 10.19 10.96
C VAL A 101 -3.34 10.01 12.45
N SER A 102 -4.53 10.47 12.87
CA SER A 102 -5.05 10.32 14.23
C SER A 102 -5.35 8.86 14.58
N GLU A 103 -5.75 8.60 15.82
CA GLU A 103 -6.15 7.27 16.29
C GLU A 103 -7.43 6.74 15.64
N GLU A 104 -8.14 7.59 14.88
CA GLU A 104 -9.39 7.22 14.23
C GLU A 104 -9.18 6.48 12.90
N TYR A 105 -7.99 6.56 12.30
CA TYR A 105 -7.71 6.03 10.96
C TYR A 105 -6.81 4.80 11.00
N VAL A 106 -7.18 3.80 10.21
CA VAL A 106 -6.37 2.61 9.96
C VAL A 106 -6.15 2.46 8.47
N TYR A 107 -4.89 2.28 8.07
CA TYR A 107 -4.50 2.05 6.68
C TYR A 107 -4.14 0.59 6.49
N VAL A 108 -4.79 -0.12 5.58
CA VAL A 108 -4.48 -1.52 5.24
C VAL A 108 -3.81 -1.56 3.88
N MET A 109 -2.49 -1.70 3.85
CA MET A 109 -1.74 -1.79 2.61
C MET A 109 -1.76 -3.22 2.07
N LEU A 110 -2.30 -3.39 0.86
CA LEU A 110 -2.29 -4.65 0.13
C LEU A 110 -1.12 -4.69 -0.84
N GLY A 111 -0.37 -5.79 -0.79
CA GLY A 111 0.77 -6.03 -1.67
C GLY A 111 1.99 -5.23 -1.27
N MET A 112 3.08 -5.92 -0.93
CA MET A 112 4.40 -5.30 -0.81
C MET A 112 5.28 -5.79 -1.94
N ARG A 113 5.83 -4.88 -2.75
CA ARG A 113 7.08 -5.21 -3.45
C ARG A 113 8.15 -5.47 -2.38
N GLY A 114 8.89 -6.57 -2.52
CA GLY A 114 9.79 -7.16 -1.52
C GLY A 114 10.95 -6.29 -0.97
N PHE A 115 10.96 -4.99 -1.24
CA PHE A 115 11.90 -4.03 -0.63
C PHE A 115 11.82 -4.00 0.90
N ALA A 116 10.65 -4.30 1.49
CA ALA A 116 10.49 -4.38 2.94
C ALA A 116 10.88 -5.74 3.56
N PHE A 117 11.17 -6.76 2.74
CA PHE A 117 11.54 -8.11 3.17
C PHE A 117 12.97 -8.45 2.74
N GLY A 118 13.95 -7.77 3.34
CA GLY A 118 15.34 -8.19 3.28
C GLY A 118 16.22 -7.54 2.22
N GLN A 119 15.77 -6.48 1.53
CA GLN A 119 16.73 -5.59 0.88
C GLN A 119 17.41 -4.74 1.95
N VAL A 120 18.59 -5.19 2.35
CA VAL A 120 19.55 -4.36 3.07
C VAL A 120 19.81 -3.15 2.15
N PRO A 121 19.63 -1.92 2.63
CA PRO A 121 19.99 -0.76 1.84
C PRO A 121 21.47 -0.89 1.45
N ILE A 122 21.82 -0.48 0.24
CA ILE A 122 23.22 -0.42 -0.21
C ILE A 122 24.01 0.26 0.91
N GLY A 123 24.96 -0.49 1.47
CA GLY A 123 25.55 -0.24 2.78
C GLY A 123 26.12 1.17 2.95
N VAL A 124 26.25 1.55 4.23
CA VAL A 124 26.82 2.81 4.72
C VAL A 124 28.18 3.17 4.07
N ASP A 125 28.88 2.18 3.50
CA ASP A 125 30.21 2.34 2.91
C ASP A 125 30.25 2.66 1.40
N GLU A 126 29.14 2.57 0.65
CA GLU A 126 29.15 2.83 -0.81
C GLU A 126 28.55 4.17 -1.25
N ARG A 127 28.01 4.99 -0.32
CA ARG A 127 27.50 6.33 -0.66
C ARG A 127 28.24 7.45 0.07
N ASN A 128 29.41 7.81 -0.42
CA ASN A 128 30.25 8.92 0.07
C ASN A 128 29.57 10.33 0.09
N LYS A 129 28.28 10.48 -0.22
CA LYS A 129 27.54 11.77 -0.22
C LYS A 129 26.05 11.68 0.15
N ALA A 130 25.55 10.54 0.62
CA ALA A 130 24.14 10.37 0.98
C ALA A 130 23.94 10.32 2.49
N ALA A 131 22.89 10.95 3.00
CA ALA A 131 22.45 10.75 4.38
C ALA A 131 22.13 9.25 4.61
N PRO A 132 22.44 8.69 5.79
CA PRO A 132 22.19 7.29 6.08
C PRO A 132 20.70 6.97 5.99
N ILE A 133 20.38 5.95 5.22
CA ILE A 133 19.05 5.33 5.17
C ILE A 133 18.68 4.90 6.59
N SER A 134 17.49 5.28 7.04
CA SER A 134 17.01 4.94 8.39
C SER A 134 16.65 3.46 8.49
N THR A 135 17.66 2.58 8.55
CA THR A 135 17.45 1.17 8.86
C THR A 135 16.80 1.05 10.23
N LEU A 136 15.74 0.26 10.29
CA LEU A 136 15.15 -0.13 11.57
C LEU A 136 16.20 -0.93 12.37
N SER A 137 16.04 -0.99 13.69
CA SER A 137 16.96 -1.74 14.57
C SER A 137 17.07 -3.24 14.23
N ASN A 138 16.15 -3.76 13.40
CA ASN A 138 16.15 -5.12 12.86
C ASN A 138 16.85 -5.24 11.48
N GLY A 139 17.50 -4.19 10.98
CA GLY A 139 18.23 -4.18 9.71
C GLY A 139 17.35 -4.09 8.46
N LEU A 140 16.03 -3.94 8.61
CA LEU A 140 15.11 -3.79 7.49
C LEU A 140 14.97 -2.32 7.08
N THR A 141 14.91 -2.10 5.77
CA THR A 141 14.53 -0.81 5.19
C THR A 141 13.04 -0.59 5.49
N PRO A 142 12.66 0.53 6.13
CA PRO A 142 11.27 0.80 6.41
C PRO A 142 10.48 0.98 5.11
N PHE A 143 9.21 0.57 5.08
CA PHE A 143 8.44 0.53 3.84
C PHE A 143 8.24 1.92 3.19
N TRP A 144 8.32 2.98 3.99
CA TRP A 144 8.10 4.36 3.57
C TRP A 144 9.36 5.06 3.05
N GLU A 145 10.49 4.36 3.09
CA GLU A 145 11.77 4.85 2.60
C GLU A 145 11.81 4.79 1.07
N ASP A 146 12.36 5.84 0.46
CA ASP A 146 12.60 5.95 -0.97
C ASP A 146 14.13 6.00 -1.22
N LEU A 147 14.57 5.65 -2.42
CA LEU A 147 15.99 5.60 -2.79
C LEU A 147 16.62 6.99 -3.00
N ASP A 148 15.78 8.03 -3.07
CA ASP A 148 16.19 9.43 -3.16
C ASP A 148 16.77 9.90 -1.80
N ASN A 149 18.03 10.33 -1.80
CA ASN A 149 18.70 10.74 -0.55
C ASN A 149 18.24 12.14 -0.08
N ASN A 150 18.28 12.35 1.24
CA ASN A 150 18.09 13.63 1.94
C ASN A 150 16.64 14.13 2.02
N HIS A 151 15.84 13.40 2.78
CA HIS A 151 14.46 13.75 3.05
C HIS A 151 14.30 14.48 4.40
N ALA A 152 13.91 15.76 4.36
CA ALA A 152 13.66 16.55 5.58
C ALA A 152 12.34 16.18 6.29
N ASP A 153 11.48 15.40 5.63
CA ASP A 153 10.11 15.07 6.00
C ASP A 153 9.92 13.64 6.53
N ASP A 154 11.01 12.93 6.84
CA ASP A 154 10.96 11.54 7.30
C ASP A 154 10.22 11.35 8.63
N ALA A 155 10.28 12.34 9.53
CA ALA A 155 9.54 12.30 10.80
C ALA A 155 8.01 12.24 10.56
N ILE A 156 7.52 12.98 9.56
CA ILE A 156 6.10 13.07 9.20
C ILE A 156 5.64 11.73 8.63
N VAL A 157 6.41 11.21 7.67
CA VAL A 157 6.08 9.96 6.99
C VAL A 157 6.14 8.78 7.96
N LYS A 158 7.13 8.77 8.87
CA LYS A 158 7.26 7.74 9.91
C LYS A 158 6.09 7.75 10.88
N ASP A 159 5.58 8.93 11.25
CA ASP A 159 4.44 9.02 12.15
C ASP A 159 3.15 8.51 11.48
N ALA A 160 2.90 8.91 10.23
CA ALA A 160 1.79 8.38 9.44
C ALA A 160 1.86 6.85 9.27
N ALA A 161 3.06 6.32 9.03
CA ALA A 161 3.30 4.90 8.84
C ALA A 161 2.95 4.03 10.06
N ARG A 162 2.88 4.59 11.27
CA ARG A 162 2.46 3.85 12.48
C ARG A 162 1.01 3.37 12.44
N ARG A 163 0.19 3.97 11.57
CA ARG A 163 -1.23 3.63 11.40
C ARG A 163 -1.48 2.56 10.33
N MET A 164 -0.41 2.00 9.78
CA MET A 164 -0.50 1.10 8.64
C MET A 164 -0.33 -0.37 9.05
N LEU A 165 -1.28 -1.20 8.65
CA LEU A 165 -1.19 -2.66 8.63
C LEU A 165 -0.84 -3.08 7.21
N THR A 166 0.12 -4.00 7.07
CA THR A 166 0.48 -4.50 5.74
C THR A 166 0.09 -5.96 5.59
N ALA A 167 -0.75 -6.24 4.60
CA ALA A 167 -1.17 -7.57 4.22
C ALA A 167 -0.53 -7.93 2.88
N ASN A 168 0.38 -8.91 2.89
CA ASN A 168 1.02 -9.40 1.69
C ASN A 168 0.46 -10.76 1.29
N PHE A 169 0.09 -10.91 0.02
CA PHE A 169 -0.38 -12.15 -0.56
C PHE A 169 0.70 -12.65 -1.52
N ILE A 170 1.23 -13.85 -1.27
CA ILE A 170 2.15 -14.48 -2.21
C ILE A 170 1.31 -14.90 -3.42
N GLN A 171 1.26 -14.07 -4.47
CA GLN A 171 0.75 -14.53 -5.76
C GLN A 171 1.73 -15.58 -6.30
N THR A 172 1.37 -16.85 -6.16
CA THR A 172 2.04 -17.93 -6.89
C THR A 172 1.68 -17.74 -8.37
N ILE A 173 2.54 -17.04 -9.12
CA ILE A 173 2.41 -16.98 -10.57
C ILE A 173 2.71 -18.39 -11.08
N THR A 174 1.66 -19.16 -11.36
CA THR A 174 1.78 -20.39 -12.12
C THR A 174 2.17 -19.99 -13.54
N PHE A 175 3.46 -20.05 -13.87
CA PHE A 175 3.90 -19.96 -15.25
C PHE A 175 3.27 -21.13 -16.02
N ALA A 176 2.16 -20.86 -16.71
CA ALA A 176 1.65 -21.76 -17.73
C ALA A 176 2.76 -21.95 -18.76
N LYS A 177 3.28 -23.17 -18.87
CA LYS A 177 4.20 -23.60 -19.94
C LYS A 177 3.59 -23.21 -21.28
N ARG A 178 4.04 -22.09 -21.87
CA ARG A 178 3.77 -21.78 -23.28
C ARG A 178 4.50 -22.84 -24.10
N GLY A 179 3.73 -23.56 -24.92
CA GLY A 179 4.15 -24.73 -25.67
C GLY A 179 5.44 -24.53 -26.45
N ILE A 180 6.38 -25.43 -26.22
CA ILE A 180 7.32 -25.88 -27.24
C ILE A 180 6.52 -26.92 -28.02
N GLU A 181 5.73 -26.44 -28.96
CA GLU A 181 5.05 -27.27 -29.94
C GLU A 181 6.02 -27.43 -31.12
N ASP A 182 6.31 -28.70 -31.41
CA ASP A 182 7.21 -29.18 -32.46
C ASP A 182 7.02 -28.44 -33.78
N ARG A 183 8.15 -28.11 -34.42
CA ARG A 183 8.21 -27.86 -35.86
C ARG A 183 9.53 -28.43 -36.41
N PRO A 184 9.49 -28.92 -37.65
CA PRO A 184 9.81 -30.31 -38.03
C PRO A 184 11.29 -30.67 -38.08
#